data_AF-A0ABD6FGQ2-F1
#
_entry.id   AF-A0ABD6FGQ2-F1
#
_cell.length_a   1.000
_cell.length_b   1.000
_cell.length_c   1.000
_cell.angle_alpha   90.00
_cell.angle_beta   90.00
_cell.angle_gamma   90.00
#
_symmetry.space_group_name_H-M   'P 1'
#
loop_
_entity.id
_entity.type
_entity.pdbx_description
1 polymer ?
#
loop_
_entity_poly.entity_id
_entity_poly.type
_entity_poly.pdbx_seq_one_letter_code
_entity_poly.pdbx_strand_id
1 'polypeptide(L)'
;VAMADARRRVAQARELAETVLGDEGPTRVLVDTDRWLANFHPNSAVELDYGGLVQLIPDEKLSTDTTAEKVHAVLAALRDGDVEKLTDLFAELQDFWGELAARERCN
;
A
#
# COMPACT_ATOMS: atom_id res chain seq x y z
N VAL A 1 5.60 -3.10 12.81
CA VAL A 1 5.41 -1.64 13.05
C VAL A 1 4.53 -1.45 14.28
N ALA A 2 4.78 -0.46 15.14
CA ALA A 2 3.92 -0.21 16.31
C ALA A 2 2.52 0.26 15.87
N MET A 3 1.46 -0.19 16.55
CA MET A 3 0.07 0.13 16.18
C MET A 3 -0.19 1.64 16.11
N ALA A 4 0.38 2.41 17.03
CA ALA A 4 0.27 3.88 17.02
C ALA A 4 0.85 4.51 15.73
N ASP A 5 1.96 3.96 15.21
CA ASP A 5 2.55 4.44 13.95
C ASP A 5 1.71 4.03 12.75
N ALA A 6 1.17 2.82 12.74
CA ALA A 6 0.30 2.35 11.68
C ALA A 6 -0.98 3.19 11.57
N ARG A 7 -1.64 3.46 12.70
CA ARG A 7 -2.82 4.35 12.78
C ARG A 7 -2.51 5.76 12.29
N ARG A 8 -1.36 6.33 12.68
CA ARG A 8 -0.93 7.64 12.18
C ARG A 8 -0.72 7.64 10.67
N ARG A 9 -0.07 6.60 10.13
CA ARG A 9 0.21 6.47 8.69
C ARG A 9 -1.07 6.32 7.87
N VAL A 10 -2.01 5.47 8.28
CA VAL A 10 -3.28 5.29 7.55
C VAL A 10 -4.15 6.54 7.62
N ALA A 11 -4.19 7.24 8.76
CA ALA A 11 -4.94 8.49 8.89
C ALA A 11 -4.40 9.56 7.93
N GLN A 12 -3.08 9.71 7.84
CA GLN A 12 -2.44 10.66 6.90
C GLN A 12 -2.68 10.28 5.44
N ALA A 13 -2.63 8.98 5.11
CA ALA A 13 -2.90 8.51 3.76
C ALA A 13 -4.37 8.73 3.37
N ARG A 14 -5.29 8.45 4.30
CA ARG A 14 -6.74 8.67 4.13
C ARG A 14 -7.04 10.14 3.87
N GLU A 15 -6.57 11.04 4.73
CA GLU A 15 -6.78 12.49 4.58
C GLU A 15 -6.27 13.01 3.23
N LEU A 16 -5.09 12.55 2.80
CA LEU A 16 -4.53 12.90 1.50
C LEU A 16 -5.38 12.35 0.35
N ALA A 17 -5.80 11.09 0.41
CA ALA A 17 -6.63 10.47 -0.60
C ALA A 17 -8.02 11.13 -0.70
N GLU A 18 -8.66 11.44 0.43
CA GLU A 18 -9.93 12.19 0.47
C GLU A 18 -9.78 13.57 -0.18
N THR A 19 -8.68 14.27 0.11
CA THR A 19 -8.40 15.60 -0.45
C THR A 19 -8.22 15.57 -1.97
N VAL A 20 -7.53 14.55 -2.50
CA VAL A 20 -7.14 14.48 -3.92
C VAL A 20 -8.18 13.75 -4.78
N LEU A 21 -8.76 12.67 -4.25
CA LEU A 21 -9.60 11.71 -5.00
C LEU A 21 -11.06 11.72 -4.53
N GLY A 22 -11.37 12.36 -3.40
CA GLY A 22 -12.68 12.28 -2.76
C GLY A 22 -12.90 10.99 -1.97
N ASP A 23 -14.12 10.80 -1.48
CA ASP A 23 -14.46 9.77 -0.48
C ASP A 23 -14.86 8.40 -1.09
N GLU A 24 -14.77 8.27 -2.42
CA GLU A 24 -15.15 7.06 -3.14
C GLU A 24 -13.93 6.26 -3.65
N GLY A 25 -14.17 5.04 -4.09
CA GLY A 25 -13.13 4.21 -4.72
C GLY A 25 -11.98 3.85 -3.76
N PRO A 26 -10.69 4.06 -4.13
CA PRO A 26 -9.53 3.66 -3.34
C PRO A 26 -9.51 4.23 -1.92
N THR A 27 -10.06 5.43 -1.72
CA THR A 27 -10.14 6.09 -0.41
C THR A 27 -10.90 5.25 0.61
N ARG A 28 -11.95 4.53 0.17
CA ARG A 28 -12.74 3.65 1.04
C ARG A 28 -11.90 2.53 1.65
N VAL A 29 -10.91 2.02 0.93
CA VAL A 29 -10.01 0.98 1.46
C VAL A 29 -9.19 1.51 2.63
N LEU A 30 -8.74 2.76 2.56
CA LEU A 30 -8.01 3.41 3.66
C LEU A 30 -8.91 3.68 4.86
N VAL A 31 -10.17 4.08 4.64
CA VAL A 31 -11.18 4.23 5.69
C VAL A 31 -11.43 2.89 6.40
N ASP A 32 -11.62 1.82 5.63
CA ASP A 32 -11.88 0.49 6.17
C ASP A 32 -10.64 -0.05 6.91
N THR A 33 -9.43 0.24 6.42
CA THR A 33 -8.17 -0.13 7.07
C THR A 33 -7.98 0.61 8.40
N ASP A 34 -8.22 1.91 8.44
CA ASP A 34 -8.15 2.71 9.67
C ASP A 34 -9.12 2.18 10.74
N ARG A 35 -10.38 1.93 10.34
CA ARG A 35 -11.38 1.32 11.21
C ARG A 35 -10.97 -0.07 11.68
N TRP A 36 -10.37 -0.89 10.83
CA TRP A 36 -9.90 -2.22 11.20
C TRP A 36 -8.78 -2.14 12.25
N LEU A 37 -7.77 -1.29 12.01
CA LEU A 37 -6.65 -1.06 12.93
C LEU A 37 -7.10 -0.49 14.29
N ALA A 38 -8.20 0.26 14.33
CA ALA A 38 -8.77 0.81 15.56
C ALA A 38 -9.20 -0.26 16.59
N ASN A 39 -9.48 -1.50 16.15
CA ASN A 39 -9.94 -2.58 17.02
C ASN A 39 -8.83 -3.24 17.84
N PHE A 40 -7.56 -2.95 17.54
CA PHE A 40 -6.42 -3.56 18.21
C PHE A 40 -5.92 -2.74 19.42
N HIS A 41 -5.16 -3.38 20.31
CA HIS A 41 -4.58 -2.69 21.45
C HIS A 41 -3.47 -1.69 21.01
N PRO A 42 -3.33 -0.50 21.62
CA PRO A 42 -2.33 0.50 21.20
C PRO A 42 -0.87 0.01 21.26
N ASN A 43 -0.57 -0.93 22.15
CA ASN A 43 0.78 -1.52 22.29
C ASN A 43 1.01 -2.76 21.42
N SER A 44 0.05 -3.14 20.56
CA SER A 44 0.23 -4.22 19.60
C SER A 44 1.16 -3.80 18.45
N ALA A 45 1.68 -4.78 17.73
CA ALA A 45 2.35 -4.57 16.45
C ALA A 45 1.41 -4.96 15.30
N VAL A 46 1.64 -4.33 14.15
CA VAL A 46 1.08 -4.75 12.86
C VAL A 46 2.21 -5.08 11.90
N GLU A 47 1.99 -6.10 11.09
CA GLU A 47 2.90 -6.62 10.07
C GLU A 47 2.11 -6.82 8.77
N LEU A 48 2.76 -6.56 7.64
CA LEU A 48 2.23 -6.86 6.33
C LEU A 48 2.61 -8.29 5.98
N ASP A 49 1.62 -9.15 5.80
CA ASP A 49 1.80 -10.51 5.31
C ASP A 49 1.39 -10.58 3.84
N TYR A 50 2.21 -11.21 3.00
CA TYR A 50 1.90 -11.48 1.60
C TYR A 50 0.91 -12.64 1.45
N GLY A 51 0.49 -13.29 2.54
CA GLY A 51 -0.66 -14.19 2.54
C GLY A 51 -0.51 -15.41 1.63
N GLY A 52 0.73 -15.92 1.49
CA GLY A 52 1.07 -17.02 0.59
C GLY A 52 1.49 -16.60 -0.82
N LEU A 53 1.26 -15.34 -1.23
CA LEU A 53 1.72 -14.82 -2.53
C LEU A 53 3.24 -14.86 -2.68
N VAL A 54 3.97 -14.91 -1.57
CA VAL A 54 5.42 -15.10 -1.56
C VAL A 54 5.86 -16.34 -2.35
N GLN A 55 5.03 -17.39 -2.40
CA GLN A 55 5.32 -18.62 -3.15
C GLN A 55 5.24 -18.44 -4.68
N LEU A 56 4.63 -17.35 -5.13
CA LEU A 56 4.47 -17.01 -6.54
C LEU A 56 5.55 -16.03 -7.03
N ILE A 57 6.40 -15.53 -6.13
CA ILE A 57 7.43 -14.54 -6.40
C ILE A 57 8.80 -15.24 -6.32
N PRO A 58 9.63 -15.19 -7.37
CA PRO A 58 11.01 -15.71 -7.30
C PRO A 58 11.81 -15.03 -6.18
N ASP A 59 12.65 -15.80 -5.48
CA ASP A 59 13.43 -15.34 -4.33
C ASP A 59 14.27 -14.10 -4.65
N GLU A 60 14.84 -14.02 -5.86
CA GLU A 60 15.62 -12.86 -6.29
C GLU A 60 14.76 -11.60 -6.35
N LYS A 61 13.54 -11.72 -6.88
CA LYS A 61 12.59 -10.59 -6.99
C LYS A 61 12.10 -10.16 -5.61
N LEU A 62 11.86 -11.11 -4.71
CA LEU A 62 11.46 -10.84 -3.32
C LEU A 62 12.59 -10.15 -2.54
N SER A 63 13.84 -10.56 -2.74
CA SER A 63 15.01 -10.00 -2.04
C SER A 63 15.25 -8.52 -2.37
N THR A 64 14.74 -8.07 -3.51
CA THR A 64 14.80 -6.70 -4.00
C THR A 64 13.44 -6.03 -4.04
N ASP A 65 12.41 -6.60 -3.38
CA ASP A 65 11.08 -6.02 -3.38
C ASP A 65 11.10 -4.66 -2.69
N THR A 66 10.63 -3.64 -3.41
CA THR A 66 10.53 -2.27 -2.94
C THR A 66 9.12 -1.71 -3.05
N THR A 67 8.12 -2.57 -3.29
CA THR A 67 6.73 -2.16 -3.51
C THR A 67 6.16 -1.37 -2.32
N ALA A 68 6.49 -1.76 -1.09
CA ALA A 68 6.10 -1.01 0.11
C ALA A 68 6.73 0.41 0.14
N GLU A 69 8.00 0.56 -0.23
CA GLU A 69 8.61 1.89 -0.35
C GLU A 69 8.01 2.70 -1.50
N LYS A 70 7.69 2.06 -2.64
CA LYS A 70 7.03 2.73 -3.77
C LYS A 70 5.65 3.25 -3.40
N VAL A 71 4.85 2.49 -2.65
CA VAL A 71 3.57 2.99 -2.10
C VAL A 71 3.79 4.21 -1.20
N HIS A 72 4.84 4.21 -0.38
CA HIS A 72 5.18 5.40 0.41
C HIS A 72 5.58 6.59 -0.48
N ALA A 73 6.34 6.34 -1.54
CA ALA A 73 6.72 7.36 -2.51
C ALA A 73 5.52 7.92 -3.29
N VAL A 74 4.50 7.11 -3.57
CA VAL A 74 3.22 7.56 -4.17
C VAL A 74 2.53 8.57 -3.27
N LEU A 75 2.44 8.29 -1.97
CA LEU A 75 1.85 9.23 -1.01
C LEU A 75 2.66 10.54 -0.91
N ALA A 76 3.98 10.47 -1.03
CA ALA A 76 4.82 11.66 -1.08
C ALA A 76 4.59 12.47 -2.37
N ALA A 77 4.60 11.81 -3.53
CA ALA A 77 4.35 12.46 -4.82
C ALA A 77 2.95 13.10 -4.89
N LEU A 78 1.93 12.43 -4.35
CA LEU A 78 0.57 12.99 -4.20
C LEU A 78 0.56 14.25 -3.34
N ARG A 79 1.31 14.26 -2.24
CA ARG A 79 1.40 15.43 -1.34
C ARG A 79 2.11 16.60 -2.01
N ASP A 80 3.14 16.33 -2.78
CA ASP A 80 3.95 17.35 -3.46
C ASP A 80 3.34 17.81 -4.79
N GLY A 81 2.29 17.13 -5.27
CA GLY A 81 1.67 17.39 -6.58
C GLY A 81 2.56 16.98 -7.75
N ASP A 82 3.52 16.08 -7.53
CA ASP A 82 4.47 15.60 -8.54
C ASP A 82 3.83 14.52 -9.41
N VAL A 83 3.10 14.97 -10.45
CA VAL A 83 2.31 14.10 -11.33
C VAL A 83 3.18 13.16 -12.18
N GLU A 84 4.39 13.61 -12.58
CA GLU A 84 5.31 12.79 -13.37
C GLU A 84 5.78 11.60 -12.55
N LYS A 85 6.34 11.86 -11.37
CA LYS A 85 6.76 10.80 -10.44
C LYS A 85 5.60 9.89 -10.01
N LEU A 86 4.42 10.47 -9.80
CA LEU A 86 3.24 9.71 -9.45
C LEU A 86 2.86 8.70 -10.54
N THR A 87 2.92 9.12 -11.80
CA THR A 87 2.58 8.28 -12.96
C THR A 87 3.56 7.12 -13.10
N ASP A 88 4.87 7.40 -13.00
CA ASP A 88 5.91 6.38 -13.06
C ASP A 88 5.76 5.33 -11.94
N LEU A 89 5.57 5.79 -10.71
CA LEU A 89 5.37 4.89 -9.56
C LEU A 89 4.12 4.03 -9.70
N PHE A 90 3.02 4.59 -10.22
CA PHE A 90 1.80 3.82 -10.46
C PHE A 90 2.00 2.76 -11.53
N ALA A 91 2.69 3.07 -12.64
CA ALA A 91 2.98 2.12 -13.69
C ALA A 91 3.82 0.94 -13.15
N GLU A 92 4.89 1.22 -12.41
CA GLU A 92 5.74 0.18 -11.83
C GLU A 92 4.98 -0.73 -10.84
N LEU A 93 4.10 -0.16 -10.02
CA LEU A 93 3.26 -0.93 -9.11
C LEU A 93 2.23 -1.77 -9.87
N GLN A 94 1.58 -1.21 -10.89
CA GLN A 94 0.63 -1.95 -11.73
C GLN A 94 1.29 -3.12 -12.44
N ASP A 95 2.49 -2.92 -13.00
CA ASP A 95 3.24 -4.00 -13.65
C ASP A 95 3.59 -5.11 -12.65
N PHE A 96 4.10 -4.75 -11.47
CA PHE A 96 4.47 -5.74 -10.45
C PHE A 96 3.27 -6.60 -10.02
N TRP A 97 2.16 -5.95 -9.64
CA TRP A 97 0.96 -6.66 -9.16
C TRP A 97 0.22 -7.36 -10.28
N GLY A 98 0.25 -6.81 -11.50
CA GLY A 98 -0.33 -7.42 -12.69
C GLY A 98 0.36 -8.74 -13.05
N GLU A 99 1.70 -8.78 -13.01
CA GLU A 99 2.43 -10.03 -13.18
C GLU A 99 2.12 -11.06 -12.08
N LEU A 100 1.98 -10.61 -10.83
CA LEU A 100 1.68 -11.51 -9.71
C LEU A 100 0.28 -12.12 -9.85
N ALA A 101 -0.72 -11.30 -10.16
CA ALA A 101 -2.08 -11.75 -10.43
C ALA A 101 -2.16 -12.70 -11.63
N ALA A 102 -1.32 -12.49 -12.66
CA ALA A 102 -1.24 -13.41 -13.78
C ALA A 102 -0.67 -14.79 -13.38
N ARG A 103 0.34 -14.83 -12.50
CA ARG A 103 0.90 -16.07 -11.96
C ARG A 103 -0.12 -16.82 -11.09
N GLU A 104 -0.89 -16.10 -10.27
CA GLU A 104 -1.93 -16.69 -9.42
C GLU A 104 -3.03 -17.38 -10.25
N ARG A 105 -3.44 -16.79 -11.38
CA ARG A 105 -4.47 -17.37 -12.26
C ARG A 105 -4.02 -18.61 -13.03
N CYS A 106 -2.72 -18.81 -13.16
CA CYS A 106 -2.13 -19.92 -13.92
C CYS A 106 -1.73 -21.12 -13.03
N ASN A 107 -1.89 -21.01 -11.71
CA ASN A 107 -1.69 -22.09 -10.73
C ASN A 107 -3.03 -22.66 -10.24
#